data_AF-A0A2D8JZL6-F1
#
_entry.id   AF-A0A2D8JZL6-F1
#
_cell.length_a   1.000
_cell.length_b   1.000
_cell.length_c   1.000
_cell.angle_alpha   90.00
_cell.angle_beta   90.00
_cell.angle_gamma   90.00
#
_symmetry.space_group_name_H-M   'P 1'
#
loop_
_entity.id
_entity.type
_entity.pdbx_description
1 polymer ?
#
loop_
_entity_poly.entity_id
_entity_poly.type
_entity_poly.pdbx_seq_one_letter_code
_entity_poly.pdbx_strand_id
1 'polypeptide(L)'
;MLGSATYTRWAQSQGLPLSNDYPIDLINGGPKCFPSNTPILLASGEMRAICAVRAGDLILAFDGAADLGRGALVPKRVTRLYRNETTEWVRLSCEEDGVARELVVTPGHRFLTAHGTFEQIGDMAAGGQATVVLADGRLTDVVAERIVYSAETAGLFELGRTFDNSNCIKAA
;
A
#
# COMPACT_ATOMS: atom_id res chain seq x y z
N MET A 1 -12.63 8.00 13.14
CA MET A 1 -11.18 7.79 13.37
C MET A 1 -10.71 6.93 12.21
N LEU A 2 -9.86 7.45 11.33
CA LEU A 2 -9.42 6.71 10.15
C LEU A 2 -8.64 5.47 10.58
N GLY A 3 -9.30 4.31 10.49
CA GLY A 3 -8.59 3.06 10.28
C GLY A 3 -8.06 3.10 8.87
N SER A 4 -6.80 3.52 8.69
CA SER A 4 -6.05 3.08 7.53
C SER A 4 -5.86 1.56 7.70
N ALA A 5 -6.86 0.79 7.26
CA ALA A 5 -6.72 -0.63 6.99
C ALA A 5 -5.84 -0.73 5.75
N THR A 6 -4.55 -0.57 5.98
CA THR A 6 -3.51 -0.74 4.98
C THR A 6 -3.54 -2.18 4.53
N TYR A 7 -4.31 -2.40 3.48
CA TYR A 7 -4.56 -3.69 2.92
C TYR A 7 -3.33 -4.11 2.11
N THR A 8 -2.39 -4.77 2.78
CA THR A 8 -1.31 -5.51 2.11
C THR A 8 -1.45 -6.98 2.42
N ARG A 9 -2.22 -7.68 1.58
CA ARG A 9 -2.18 -9.13 1.50
C ARG A 9 -0.83 -9.54 0.88
N TRP A 10 0.07 -10.12 1.66
CA TRP A 10 1.15 -10.97 1.15
C TRP A 10 0.95 -12.39 1.66
N ALA A 11 0.55 -13.30 0.75
CA ALA A 11 1.03 -14.68 0.60
C ALA A 11 0.02 -15.51 -0.21
N GLN A 12 0.31 -15.68 -1.52
CA GLN A 12 0.28 -16.95 -2.26
C GLN A 12 0.37 -16.65 -3.77
N SER A 13 1.59 -16.63 -4.29
CA SER A 13 1.86 -16.98 -5.69
C SER A 13 2.30 -18.44 -5.70
N GLN A 14 1.53 -19.29 -6.38
CA GLN A 14 1.94 -20.64 -6.73
C GLN A 14 3.23 -20.56 -7.56
N GLY A 15 4.15 -21.52 -7.33
CA GLY A 15 5.49 -21.53 -7.90
C GLY A 15 5.50 -21.62 -9.42
N LEU A 16 6.34 -20.79 -10.05
CA LEU A 16 6.84 -20.99 -11.40
C LEU A 16 8.36 -20.75 -11.39
N PRO A 17 9.14 -21.53 -12.16
CA PRO A 17 10.59 -21.52 -12.11
C PRO A 17 11.12 -20.21 -12.72
N LEU A 18 12.02 -19.55 -11.99
CA LEU A 18 12.74 -18.36 -12.48
C LEU A 18 13.86 -18.84 -13.41
N SER A 19 13.69 -18.70 -14.72
CA SER A 19 14.82 -18.67 -15.64
C SER A 19 15.42 -17.27 -15.61
N ASN A 20 16.70 -17.18 -15.22
CA ASN A 20 17.54 -15.99 -15.36
C ASN A 20 17.50 -15.52 -16.83
N ASP A 21 17.44 -14.20 -17.03
CA ASP A 21 17.83 -13.45 -18.25
C ASP A 21 16.84 -12.37 -18.73
N TYR A 22 15.88 -11.91 -17.91
CA TYR A 22 15.09 -10.71 -18.22
C TYR A 22 15.00 -9.70 -17.07
N PRO A 23 15.07 -8.38 -17.36
CA PRO A 23 14.83 -7.33 -16.36
C PRO A 23 13.38 -7.44 -15.84
N ILE A 24 13.27 -7.50 -14.52
CA ILE A 24 12.15 -8.08 -13.75
C ILE A 24 10.91 -7.16 -13.70
N ASP A 25 10.95 -5.99 -14.35
CA ASP A 25 9.99 -4.91 -14.12
C ASP A 25 8.83 -4.84 -15.11
N LEU A 26 8.89 -5.52 -16.27
CA LEU A 26 7.86 -5.38 -17.32
C LEU A 26 6.82 -6.51 -17.38
N ILE A 27 6.99 -7.60 -16.62
CA ILE A 27 6.06 -8.76 -16.69
C ILE A 27 5.16 -8.85 -15.44
N ASN A 28 5.40 -8.05 -14.38
CA ASN A 28 4.77 -8.30 -13.06
C ASN A 28 4.22 -7.07 -12.30
N GLY A 29 3.82 -6.02 -13.03
CA GLY A 29 3.04 -4.90 -12.47
C GLY A 29 3.81 -3.95 -11.53
N GLY A 30 5.15 -3.90 -11.60
CA GLY A 30 5.96 -2.97 -10.81
C GLY A 30 5.98 -3.22 -9.29
N PRO A 31 6.65 -2.35 -8.51
CA PRO A 31 6.71 -2.43 -7.06
C PRO A 31 5.31 -2.33 -6.42
N LYS A 32 5.15 -2.99 -5.27
CA LYS A 32 3.88 -3.13 -4.52
C LYS A 32 4.08 -2.66 -3.08
N CYS A 33 4.19 -1.35 -2.92
CA CYS A 33 4.65 -0.71 -1.70
C CYS A 33 3.85 0.53 -1.35
N PHE A 34 3.95 0.89 -0.07
CA PHE A 34 3.49 2.15 0.48
C PHE A 34 4.69 3.03 0.89
N PRO A 35 4.54 4.35 0.92
CA PRO A 35 5.49 5.25 1.58
C PRO A 35 5.74 4.84 3.04
N SER A 36 6.93 5.16 3.55
CA SER A 36 7.38 4.74 4.88
C SER A 36 6.50 5.27 6.03
N ASN A 37 5.86 6.42 5.84
CA ASN A 37 4.98 7.08 6.80
C ASN A 37 3.52 6.61 6.71
N THR A 38 3.16 5.71 5.80
CA THR A 38 1.77 5.23 5.67
C THR A 38 1.32 4.55 6.97
N PRO A 39 0.22 5.00 7.58
CA PRO A 39 -0.23 4.48 8.87
C PRO A 39 -0.89 3.10 8.72
N ILE A 40 -0.61 2.21 9.67
CA ILE A 40 -1.14 0.85 9.81
C ILE A 40 -1.92 0.74 11.12
N LEU A 41 -3.15 0.23 11.06
CA LEU A 41 -3.95 -0.05 12.25
C LEU A 41 -3.51 -1.35 12.93
N LEU A 42 -3.00 -1.24 14.15
CA LEU A 42 -2.63 -2.38 14.98
C LEU A 42 -3.86 -3.02 15.65
N ALA A 43 -3.73 -4.27 16.10
CA ALA A 43 -4.77 -4.96 16.85
C ALA A 43 -5.12 -4.27 18.19
N SER A 44 -4.23 -3.43 18.72
CA SER A 44 -4.49 -2.59 19.90
C SER A 44 -5.39 -1.38 19.60
N GLY A 45 -5.65 -1.06 18.33
CA GLY A 45 -6.31 0.17 17.90
C GLY A 45 -5.34 1.35 17.66
N GLU A 46 -4.05 1.18 17.94
CA GLU A 46 -3.02 2.18 17.66
C GLU A 46 -2.72 2.26 16.15
N MET A 47 -2.50 3.48 15.63
CA MET A 47 -1.95 3.69 14.29
C MET A 47 -0.43 3.77 14.35
N ARG A 48 0.25 2.97 13.55
CA ARG A 48 1.72 2.94 13.47
C ARG A 48 2.18 3.09 12.02
N ALA A 49 3.18 3.92 11.77
CA ALA A 49 3.78 4.02 10.44
C ALA A 49 4.32 2.64 9.97
N ILE A 50 4.14 2.29 8.70
CA ILE A 50 4.53 0.99 8.15
C ILE A 50 6.04 0.71 8.34
N CYS A 51 6.87 1.75 8.31
CA CYS A 51 8.31 1.61 8.56
C CYS A 51 8.67 1.22 10.00
N ALA A 52 7.75 1.43 10.95
CA ALA A 52 7.90 1.08 12.36
C ALA A 52 7.29 -0.29 12.71
N VAL A 53 6.47 -0.87 11.82
CA VAL A 53 5.95 -2.24 11.99
C VAL A 53 7.08 -3.26 11.98
N ARG A 54 6.96 -4.32 12.79
CA ARG A 54 7.93 -5.39 12.94
C ARG A 54 7.29 -6.77 12.72
N ALA A 55 8.10 -7.75 12.33
CA ALA A 55 7.64 -9.14 12.32
C ALA A 55 7.23 -9.54 13.74
N GLY A 56 6.09 -10.21 13.87
CA GLY A 56 5.47 -10.54 15.14
C GLY A 56 4.35 -9.58 15.55
N ASP A 57 4.32 -8.33 15.06
CA ASP A 57 3.25 -7.37 15.35
C ASP A 57 1.89 -7.93 14.90
N LEU A 58 0.84 -7.59 15.66
CA LEU A 58 -0.54 -7.89 15.31
C LEU A 58 -1.20 -6.66 14.70
N ILE A 59 -1.66 -6.79 13.45
CA ILE A 59 -2.36 -5.75 12.70
C ILE A 59 -3.81 -6.16 12.46
N LEU A 60 -4.69 -5.21 12.16
CA LEU A 60 -6.05 -5.50 11.74
C LEU A 60 -6.14 -5.67 10.21
N ALA A 61 -6.83 -6.73 9.78
CA ALA A 61 -7.18 -7.00 8.37
C ALA A 61 -8.57 -7.64 8.31
N PHE A 62 -9.33 -7.47 7.22
CA PHE A 62 -10.63 -8.14 7.08
C PHE A 62 -10.46 -9.66 7.14
N ASP A 63 -11.48 -10.29 7.68
CA ASP A 63 -11.63 -11.73 7.58
C ASP A 63 -11.89 -12.14 6.12
N GLY A 64 -10.84 -12.70 5.52
CA GLY A 64 -10.86 -13.21 4.15
C GLY A 64 -11.87 -14.33 3.88
N ALA A 65 -12.39 -14.98 4.94
CA ALA A 65 -13.35 -16.08 4.81
C ALA A 65 -14.81 -15.62 4.78
N ALA A 66 -15.08 -14.35 5.07
CA ALA A 66 -16.43 -13.79 5.16
C ALA A 66 -16.62 -12.60 4.20
N ASP A 67 -17.87 -12.37 3.79
CA ASP A 67 -18.30 -11.25 2.93
C ASP A 67 -17.37 -10.96 1.74
N LEU A 68 -17.06 -11.99 0.95
CA LEU A 68 -16.15 -11.89 -0.21
C LEU A 68 -14.78 -11.31 0.18
N GLY A 69 -14.30 -11.61 1.39
CA GLY A 69 -13.04 -11.10 1.93
C GLY A 69 -13.11 -9.70 2.54
N ARG A 70 -14.32 -9.16 2.74
CA ARG A 70 -14.61 -7.88 3.43
C ARG A 70 -15.25 -8.11 4.81
N GLY A 71 -15.10 -9.30 5.39
CA GLY A 71 -15.60 -9.63 6.74
C GLY A 71 -14.99 -8.73 7.82
N ALA A 72 -15.39 -8.90 9.08
CA ALA A 72 -14.90 -8.03 10.16
C ALA A 72 -13.36 -7.94 10.23
N LEU A 73 -12.83 -6.81 10.69
CA LEU A 73 -11.41 -6.66 10.97
C LEU A 73 -10.98 -7.60 12.10
N VAL A 74 -10.03 -8.48 11.81
CA VAL A 74 -9.48 -9.47 12.74
C VAL A 74 -7.97 -9.31 12.88
N PRO A 75 -7.38 -9.57 14.06
CA PRO A 75 -5.94 -9.56 14.24
C PRO A 75 -5.22 -10.57 13.34
N LYS A 76 -4.18 -10.13 12.63
CA LYS A 76 -3.26 -10.95 11.85
C LYS A 76 -1.82 -10.64 12.22
N ARG A 77 -0.98 -11.67 12.28
CA ARG A 77 0.44 -11.54 12.61
C ARG A 77 1.24 -11.19 11.38
N VAL A 78 2.08 -10.16 11.48
CA VAL A 78 3.08 -9.83 10.47
C VAL A 78 4.18 -10.89 10.51
N THR A 79 4.40 -11.61 9.41
CA THR A 79 5.41 -12.68 9.33
C THR A 79 6.69 -12.24 8.66
N ARG A 80 6.62 -11.24 7.76
CA ARG A 80 7.74 -10.74 6.98
C ARG A 80 7.50 -9.31 6.52
N LEU A 81 8.59 -8.57 6.34
CA LEU A 81 8.60 -7.20 5.83
C LEU A 81 9.47 -7.13 4.58
N TYR A 82 9.08 -6.28 3.64
CA TYR A 82 9.83 -5.96 2.43
C TYR A 82 10.06 -4.46 2.36
N ARG A 83 11.21 -4.04 1.83
CA ARG A 83 11.58 -2.65 1.60
C ARG A 83 12.07 -2.53 0.17
N ASN A 84 11.53 -1.58 -0.57
CA ASN A 84 11.87 -1.31 -1.96
C ASN A 84 11.94 0.20 -2.19
N GLU A 85 12.47 0.58 -3.34
CA GLU A 85 12.50 1.95 -3.83
C GLU A 85 11.69 2.04 -5.13
N THR A 86 11.14 3.23 -5.42
CA THR A 86 10.33 3.49 -6.60
C THR A 86 10.38 4.97 -6.95
N THR A 87 10.36 5.28 -8.23
CA THR A 87 10.22 6.66 -8.76
C THR A 87 8.77 7.00 -9.11
N GLU A 88 7.87 6.02 -9.01
CA GLU A 88 6.50 6.13 -9.47
C GLU A 88 5.50 5.85 -8.35
N TRP A 89 4.51 6.74 -8.25
CA TRP A 89 3.47 6.73 -7.24
C TRP A 89 2.10 7.08 -7.84
N VAL A 90 1.05 6.69 -7.14
CA VAL A 90 -0.33 7.09 -7.35
C VAL A 90 -0.83 7.71 -6.04
N ARG A 91 -1.32 8.94 -6.11
CA ARG A 91 -2.02 9.62 -5.02
C ARG A 91 -3.51 9.40 -5.20
N LEU A 92 -4.16 8.81 -4.22
CA LEU A 92 -5.60 8.62 -4.14
C LEU A 92 -6.17 9.65 -3.18
N SER A 93 -7.21 10.36 -3.61
CA SER A 93 -7.86 11.40 -2.81
C SER A 93 -9.37 11.20 -2.81
N CYS A 94 -10.00 11.32 -1.64
CA CYS A 94 -11.45 11.32 -1.51
C CYS A 94 -11.90 12.25 -0.38
N GLU A 95 -13.20 12.54 -0.32
CA GLU A 95 -13.81 13.21 0.81
C GLU A 95 -14.62 12.18 1.61
N GLU A 96 -14.37 12.09 2.91
CA GLU A 96 -15.12 11.22 3.82
C GLU A 96 -15.65 12.07 4.97
N ASP A 97 -16.98 12.10 5.13
CA ASP A 97 -17.68 12.87 6.17
C ASP A 97 -17.28 14.35 6.21
N GLY A 98 -17.09 14.97 5.04
CA GLY A 98 -16.65 16.37 4.91
C GLY A 98 -15.15 16.59 5.14
N VAL A 99 -14.36 15.51 5.27
CA VAL A 99 -12.93 15.58 5.52
C VAL A 99 -12.16 15.00 4.33
N ALA A 100 -11.30 15.83 3.71
CA ALA A 100 -10.40 15.38 2.66
C ALA A 100 -9.40 14.35 3.19
N ARG A 101 -9.29 13.22 2.48
CA ARG A 101 -8.39 12.09 2.78
C ARG A 101 -7.48 11.83 1.60
N GLU A 102 -6.26 11.38 1.90
CA GLU A 102 -5.26 11.04 0.89
C GLU A 102 -4.52 9.74 1.25
N LEU A 103 -4.21 8.95 0.23
CA LEU A 103 -3.32 7.80 0.33
C LEU A 103 -2.37 7.76 -0.89
N VAL A 104 -1.07 7.71 -0.64
CA VAL A 104 -0.05 7.53 -1.68
C VAL A 104 0.42 6.08 -1.69
N VAL A 105 0.56 5.49 -2.88
CA VAL A 105 0.87 4.07 -3.07
C VAL A 105 1.53 3.83 -4.43
N THR A 106 2.28 2.75 -4.61
CA THR A 106 2.78 2.37 -5.95
C THR A 106 1.65 1.84 -6.84
N PRO A 107 1.66 2.10 -8.16
CA PRO A 107 0.61 1.62 -9.07
C PRO A 107 0.40 0.10 -9.08
N GLY A 108 1.44 -0.69 -8.84
CA GLY A 108 1.36 -2.15 -8.75
C GLY A 108 0.62 -2.70 -7.53
N HIS A 109 0.32 -1.84 -6.56
CA HIS A 109 -0.25 -2.26 -5.29
C HIS A 109 -1.71 -2.65 -5.45
N ARG A 110 -2.11 -3.75 -4.82
CA ARG A 110 -3.45 -4.30 -5.00
C ARG A 110 -4.42 -3.89 -3.91
N PHE A 111 -5.62 -3.51 -4.30
CA PHE A 111 -6.72 -3.14 -3.40
C PHE A 111 -7.84 -4.17 -3.52
N LEU A 112 -8.55 -4.38 -2.40
CA LEU A 112 -9.74 -5.21 -2.34
C LEU A 112 -10.88 -4.50 -3.09
N THR A 113 -11.53 -5.21 -4.00
CA THR A 113 -12.66 -4.67 -4.78
C THR A 113 -14.00 -5.03 -4.13
N ALA A 114 -15.08 -4.41 -4.62
CA ALA A 114 -16.46 -4.74 -4.23
C ALA A 114 -16.83 -6.22 -4.51
N HIS A 115 -16.12 -6.87 -5.42
CA HIS A 115 -16.34 -8.27 -5.81
C HIS A 115 -15.47 -9.27 -5.02
N GLY A 116 -14.67 -8.78 -4.07
CA GLY A 116 -13.77 -9.62 -3.28
C GLY A 116 -12.49 -10.04 -4.00
N THR A 117 -12.22 -9.44 -5.16
CA THR A 117 -10.98 -9.63 -5.92
C THR A 117 -9.93 -8.61 -5.46
N PHE A 118 -8.68 -8.83 -5.89
CA PHE A 118 -7.58 -7.91 -5.66
C PHE A 118 -7.02 -7.42 -6.98
N GLU A 119 -7.14 -6.13 -7.25
CA GLU A 119 -6.74 -5.51 -8.50
C GLU A 119 -5.74 -4.40 -8.26
N GLN A 120 -4.83 -4.17 -9.22
CA GLN A 120 -3.78 -3.17 -9.08
C GLN A 120 -4.40 -1.78 -9.17
N ILE A 121 -4.00 -0.88 -8.27
CA ILE A 121 -4.57 0.47 -8.24
C ILE A 121 -4.26 1.27 -9.51
N GLY A 122 -3.12 1.01 -10.15
CA GLY A 122 -2.77 1.61 -11.43
C GLY A 122 -3.76 1.23 -12.54
N ASP A 123 -4.23 -0.02 -12.56
CA ASP A 123 -5.22 -0.50 -13.53
C ASP A 123 -6.62 0.02 -13.17
N MET A 124 -7.01 -0.11 -11.89
CA MET A 124 -8.31 0.34 -11.38
C MET A 124 -8.53 1.84 -11.63
N ALA A 125 -7.47 2.64 -11.52
CA ALA A 125 -7.54 4.08 -11.61
C ALA A 125 -7.03 4.66 -12.94
N ALA A 126 -6.91 3.84 -13.99
CA ALA A 126 -6.45 4.27 -15.31
C ALA A 126 -7.33 5.39 -15.92
N GLY A 127 -8.61 5.46 -15.53
CA GLY A 127 -9.54 6.53 -15.89
C GLY A 127 -9.46 7.79 -15.01
N GLY A 128 -8.50 7.88 -14.09
CA GLY A 128 -8.36 8.98 -13.12
C GLY A 128 -9.24 8.84 -11.88
N GLN A 129 -10.04 7.78 -11.78
CA GLN A 129 -10.89 7.47 -10.63
C GLN A 129 -10.95 5.96 -10.40
N ALA A 130 -11.17 5.54 -9.16
CA ALA A 130 -11.38 4.14 -8.79
C ALA A 130 -12.33 4.01 -7.59
N THR A 131 -12.99 2.87 -7.44
CA THR A 131 -13.77 2.55 -6.24
C THR A 131 -12.96 1.61 -5.34
N VAL A 132 -12.80 1.96 -4.07
CA VAL A 132 -12.03 1.18 -3.08
C VAL A 132 -12.86 0.85 -1.84
N VAL A 133 -12.46 -0.20 -1.12
CA VAL A 133 -13.09 -0.64 0.14
C VAL A 133 -12.41 0.05 1.34
N LEU A 134 -13.18 0.81 2.13
CA LEU A 134 -12.77 1.42 3.40
C LEU A 134 -12.72 0.38 4.52
N ALA A 135 -12.00 0.69 5.62
CA ALA A 135 -11.80 -0.21 6.76
C ALA A 135 -13.08 -0.67 7.49
N ASP A 136 -14.19 0.04 7.30
CA ASP A 136 -15.51 -0.33 7.82
C ASP A 136 -16.33 -1.20 6.84
N GLY A 137 -15.74 -1.54 5.69
CA GLY A 137 -16.34 -2.34 4.62
C GLY A 137 -17.12 -1.53 3.58
N ARG A 138 -17.31 -0.21 3.77
CA ARG A 138 -17.99 0.65 2.79
C ARG A 138 -17.15 0.84 1.53
N LEU A 139 -17.82 1.09 0.42
CA LEU A 139 -17.19 1.49 -0.84
C LEU A 139 -17.08 3.02 -0.89
N THR A 140 -15.98 3.52 -1.42
CA THR A 140 -15.79 4.94 -1.68
C THR A 140 -15.11 5.14 -3.03
N ASP A 141 -15.48 6.22 -3.72
CA ASP A 141 -14.82 6.63 -4.95
C ASP A 141 -13.64 7.55 -4.60
N VAL A 142 -12.50 7.26 -5.21
CA VAL A 142 -11.27 8.04 -5.09
C VAL A 142 -10.91 8.62 -6.44
N VAL A 143 -10.40 9.86 -6.43
CA VAL A 143 -9.70 10.46 -7.57
C VAL A 143 -8.23 10.04 -7.48
N ALA A 144 -7.65 9.66 -8.60
CA ALA A 144 -6.27 9.21 -8.68
C ALA A 144 -5.41 10.15 -9.53
N GLU A 145 -4.27 10.54 -8.97
CA GLU A 145 -3.24 11.32 -9.64
C GLU A 145 -1.94 10.50 -9.69
N ARG A 146 -1.38 10.34 -10.89
CA ARG A 146 -0.11 9.66 -11.10
C ARG A 146 1.04 10.63 -10.89
N ILE A 147 1.98 10.28 -10.02
CA ILE A 147 3.17 11.06 -9.69
C ILE A 147 4.39 10.27 -10.16
N VAL A 148 5.09 10.78 -11.17
CA VAL A 148 6.32 10.20 -11.69
C VAL A 148 7.47 11.15 -11.41
N TYR A 149 8.45 10.68 -10.64
CA TYR A 149 9.72 11.39 -10.52
C TYR A 149 10.52 11.23 -11.81
N SER A 150 10.94 12.36 -12.39
CA SER A 150 11.92 12.39 -13.48
C SER A 150 13.15 13.16 -13.01
N ALA A 151 14.34 12.58 -13.23
CA ALA A 151 15.62 13.25 -12.96
C ALA A 151 15.76 14.58 -13.72
N GLU A 152 15.08 14.73 -14.86
CA GLU A 152 15.10 15.94 -15.69
C GLU A 152 14.35 17.12 -15.05
N THR A 153 13.34 16.86 -14.22
CA THR A 153 12.56 17.88 -13.48
C THR A 153 12.93 17.97 -12.00
N ALA A 154 13.84 17.11 -11.53
CA ALA A 154 14.31 17.08 -10.15
C ALA A 154 14.94 18.41 -9.69
N GLY A 155 15.55 19.16 -10.62
CA GLY A 155 16.15 20.47 -10.32
C GLY A 155 15.12 21.60 -10.08
N LEU A 156 13.82 21.35 -10.29
CA LEU A 156 12.75 22.34 -10.09
C LEU A 156 12.09 22.27 -8.71
N PHE A 157 12.42 21.26 -7.89
CA PHE A 157 11.88 21.08 -6.55
C PHE A 157 13.01 21.09 -5.52
N GLU A 158 12.83 21.73 -4.37
CA GLU A 158 13.82 21.72 -3.29
C GLU A 158 14.15 20.27 -2.90
N LEU A 159 15.44 19.94 -2.90
CA LEU A 159 15.95 18.67 -2.42
C LEU A 159 15.59 18.52 -0.95
N GLY A 160 14.49 17.81 -0.68
CA GLY A 160 14.10 17.39 0.66
C GLY A 160 15.19 16.50 1.22
N ARG A 161 16.09 17.08 2.02
CA ARG A 161 17.07 16.33 2.80
C ARG A 161 16.28 15.39 3.70
N THR A 162 16.30 14.09 3.41
CA THR A 162 15.95 13.08 4.40
C THR A 162 16.94 13.22 5.54
N PHE A 163 16.45 13.70 6.69
CA PHE A 163 17.21 13.67 7.93
C PHE A 163 17.66 12.24 8.17
N ASP A 164 18.98 12.07 8.19
CA ASP A 164 19.66 10.86 8.63
C ASP A 164 19.35 10.67 10.12
N ASN A 165 18.27 9.93 10.41
CA ASN A 165 18.10 9.34 11.73
C ASN A 165 18.94 8.07 11.76
N SER A 166 20.24 8.28 11.98
CA SER A 166 21.23 7.26 12.26
C SER A 166 20.83 6.49 13.52
N ASN A 167 19.93 5.49 13.40
CA ASN A 167 19.66 4.53 14.47
C ASN A 167 18.86 3.28 14.07
N CYS A 168 19.02 2.78 12.84
CA CYS A 168 18.59 1.42 12.51
C CYS A 168 19.82 0.52 12.35
N ILE A 169 20.27 0.07 13.52
CA ILE A 169 21.43 -0.76 13.82
C ILE A 169 21.71 -1.82 12.74
N LYS A 170 22.97 -1.83 12.26
CA LYS A 170 23.62 -2.98 11.63
C LYS A 170 23.81 -4.07 12.68
N ALA A 171 23.44 -5.31 12.37
CA ALA A 171 24.03 -6.47 13.01
C ALA A 171 24.17 -7.58 11.98
N ALA A 172 25.33 -8.22 12.06
CA ALA A 172 25.97 -9.10 11.09
C ALA A 172 25.21 -10.40 10.79
#